data_AF-A0A074W1L8-F1
#
_entry.id   AF-A0A074W1L8-F1
#
_cell.length_a   1.000
_cell.length_b   1.000
_cell.length_c   1.000
_cell.angle_alpha   90.00
_cell.angle_beta   90.00
_cell.angle_gamma   90.00
#
_symmetry.space_group_name_H-M   'P 1'
#
loop_
_entity.id
_entity.type
_entity.pdbx_description
1 polymer ?
#
loop_
_entity_poly.entity_id
_entity_poly.type
_entity_poly.pdbx_seq_one_letter_code
_entity_poly.pdbx_strand_id
1 'polypeptide(L)'
;LSPEQSSALFDLLTHHATYDEICQFKSPAAMKEYGPPFQDTKTTTSPILQSLLSKFILPLPGLRDVSPEFWKVRIENIIEELAAANLSESYDKGVLGIRKTLATAISALIEYPARGCYGGIKKDESVFKDQHFDPAKPDDVLRAWYVFMQQLVYGDLFDKLFAKAAETDDLRKHDSLVQAAHEFVIVNLASFMHYTLVVSPEGPSLLRMVENVHKLAPYTLMRQTLKVGNVATMINGMVKLMLAKVSVGTLTNWMGISSGADEGMNLMQQIISTVLGWDKKELKKRLEKIEKDKDAPSQEQREALKSWMEQSRPEQEECRRRSQEQSMSIVSTILSLSPASPDLSEKQHKLALEYLSLSLAVRDRTKIVDVLCHHNPDHLTQAVRDGVHAYEPMIRQVHQAVDLSATVADFQAFMDDMIKVSKPKKDGKPPSVEDFVHLLHSHMGASHRFIHQVAKNGKEVTQWFKDYVHQVSANFKQEHASPSIFDSLSTAFDGLKPEEQDKVRKEVDASAKYLDELYASSAARIRDVISNKSSTPYGPGAYLARWQELLDSTLVTPETAKGPVRKG
;
A
#
# COMPACT_ATOMS: atom_id res chain seq x y z
N LEU A 1 12.65 -2.83 32.54
CA LEU A 1 12.45 -3.98 31.62
C LEU A 1 13.82 -4.51 31.18
N SER A 2 13.98 -5.80 30.83
CA SER A 2 15.22 -6.28 30.18
C SER A 2 15.36 -5.69 28.77
N PRO A 3 16.54 -5.74 28.12
CA PRO A 3 16.69 -5.32 26.73
C PRO A 3 15.74 -6.04 25.77
N GLU A 4 15.56 -7.36 25.91
CA GLU A 4 14.60 -8.10 25.08
C GLU A 4 13.16 -7.64 25.33
N GLN A 5 12.79 -7.46 26.61
CA GLN A 5 11.46 -6.97 26.99
C GLN A 5 11.20 -5.56 26.43
N SER A 6 12.15 -4.65 26.54
CA SER A 6 12.04 -3.30 25.99
C SER A 6 11.91 -3.31 24.46
N SER A 7 12.64 -4.19 23.77
CA SER A 7 12.53 -4.36 22.32
C SER A 7 11.17 -4.93 21.91
N ALA A 8 10.66 -5.94 22.61
CA ALA A 8 9.35 -6.53 22.34
C ALA A 8 8.21 -5.53 22.62
N LEU A 9 8.29 -4.78 23.72
CA LEU A 9 7.34 -3.71 24.01
C LEU A 9 7.35 -2.63 22.92
N PHE A 10 8.54 -2.21 22.48
CA PHE A 10 8.67 -1.23 21.41
C PHE A 10 8.08 -1.75 20.09
N ASP A 11 8.33 -3.02 19.74
CA ASP A 11 7.79 -3.66 18.54
C ASP A 11 6.26 -3.68 18.55
N LEU A 12 5.67 -4.11 19.68
CA LEU A 12 4.23 -4.21 19.90
C LEU A 12 3.54 -2.84 19.83
N LEU A 13 4.07 -1.85 20.56
CA LEU A 13 3.49 -0.51 20.58
C LEU A 13 3.58 0.16 19.20
N THR A 14 4.70 -0.01 18.49
CA THR A 14 4.84 0.55 17.14
C THR A 14 3.87 -0.10 16.16
N HIS A 15 3.59 -1.41 16.29
CA HIS A 15 2.61 -2.11 15.48
C HIS A 15 1.20 -1.50 15.64
N HIS A 16 0.73 -1.37 16.88
CA HIS A 16 -0.59 -0.80 17.17
C HIS A 16 -0.66 0.68 16.80
N ALA A 17 0.32 1.48 17.22
CA ALA A 17 0.30 2.93 16.97
C ALA A 17 0.32 3.25 15.48
N THR A 18 1.14 2.57 14.68
CA THR A 18 1.22 2.81 13.23
C THR A 18 -0.11 2.56 12.56
N TYR A 19 -0.79 1.47 12.93
CA TYR A 19 -2.08 1.14 12.36
C TYR A 19 -3.21 2.07 12.82
N ASP A 20 -3.18 2.47 14.10
CA ASP A 20 -4.11 3.43 14.66
C ASP A 20 -3.99 4.79 13.96
N GLU A 21 -2.78 5.28 13.73
CA GLU A 21 -2.53 6.50 12.95
C GLU A 21 -3.12 6.40 11.53
N ILE A 22 -2.91 5.28 10.82
CA ILE A 22 -3.51 5.05 9.49
C ILE A 22 -5.05 5.06 9.58
N CYS A 23 -5.63 4.50 10.64
CA CYS A 23 -7.08 4.47 10.82
C CYS A 23 -7.68 5.86 11.09
N GLN A 24 -6.93 6.81 11.65
CA GLN A 24 -7.40 8.18 11.88
C GLN A 24 -7.77 8.89 10.56
N PHE A 25 -7.05 8.60 9.46
CA PHE A 25 -7.34 9.15 8.12
C PHE A 25 -8.70 8.75 7.52
N LYS A 26 -9.47 7.92 8.22
CA LYS A 26 -10.90 7.75 7.91
C LYS A 26 -11.70 9.01 8.17
N SER A 27 -11.24 9.89 9.07
CA SER A 27 -11.92 11.11 9.49
C SER A 27 -11.30 12.35 8.84
N PRO A 28 -12.10 13.32 8.36
CA PRO A 28 -11.59 14.61 7.88
C PRO A 28 -10.76 15.38 8.93
N ALA A 29 -11.01 15.13 10.22
CA ALA A 29 -10.29 15.81 11.30
C ALA A 29 -8.79 15.43 11.36
N ALA A 30 -8.41 14.24 10.88
CA ALA A 30 -7.04 13.76 10.96
C ALA A 30 -6.04 14.66 10.23
N MET A 31 -6.45 15.26 9.12
CA MET A 31 -5.58 16.20 8.41
C MET A 31 -5.30 17.43 9.26
N LYS A 32 -6.30 18.03 9.91
CA LYS A 32 -6.16 19.29 10.67
C LYS A 32 -5.12 19.21 11.81
N GLU A 33 -4.86 18.01 12.30
CA GLU A 33 -3.96 17.72 13.41
C GLU A 33 -2.71 16.93 12.95
N TYR A 34 -2.44 16.85 11.65
CA TYR A 34 -1.31 16.08 11.13
C TYR A 34 0.02 16.84 11.25
N GLY A 35 0.04 18.14 10.92
CA GLY A 35 1.23 19.00 10.95
C GLY A 35 1.88 19.21 9.57
N PRO A 36 3.13 19.68 9.52
CA PRO A 36 3.80 20.00 8.24
C PRO A 36 3.95 18.77 7.34
N PRO A 37 3.82 18.92 6.01
CA PRO A 37 3.73 20.17 5.25
C PRO A 37 2.32 20.74 5.09
N PHE A 38 1.30 20.08 5.64
CA PHE A 38 -0.10 20.45 5.46
C PHE A 38 -0.51 21.60 6.37
N GLN A 39 -0.20 21.50 7.67
CA GLN A 39 -0.44 22.57 8.63
C GLN A 39 0.85 23.07 9.24
N ASP A 40 0.85 24.33 9.69
CA ASP A 40 1.98 24.92 10.42
C ASP A 40 1.94 24.60 11.93
N THR A 41 1.04 23.70 12.35
CA THR A 41 0.86 23.27 13.75
C THR A 41 2.03 22.42 14.24
N LYS A 42 2.42 22.60 15.50
CA LYS A 42 3.58 21.90 16.10
C LYS A 42 3.21 20.55 16.75
N THR A 43 1.93 20.30 17.00
CA THR A 43 1.44 19.08 17.65
C THR A 43 0.77 18.20 16.62
N THR A 44 1.24 16.95 16.50
CA THR A 44 0.71 15.95 15.58
C THR A 44 0.01 14.83 16.34
N THR A 45 -1.15 14.39 15.85
CA THR A 45 -1.82 13.16 16.32
C THR A 45 -1.33 11.90 15.63
N SER A 46 -0.49 12.05 14.61
CA SER A 46 0.12 10.95 13.85
C SER A 46 1.65 11.06 13.82
N PRO A 47 2.33 10.97 14.98
CA PRO A 47 3.78 11.19 15.08
C PRO A 47 4.61 10.25 14.22
N ILE A 48 4.24 8.96 14.09
CA ILE A 48 4.98 8.00 13.27
C ILE A 48 4.89 8.40 11.80
N LEU A 49 3.68 8.55 11.27
CA LEU A 49 3.46 8.91 9.88
C LEU A 49 4.07 10.27 9.53
N GLN A 50 3.93 11.25 10.42
CA GLN A 50 4.50 12.58 10.23
C GLN A 50 6.04 12.52 10.22
N SER A 51 6.65 11.75 11.13
CA SER A 51 8.09 11.57 11.16
C SER A 51 8.60 10.89 9.89
N LEU A 52 7.92 9.84 9.42
CA LEU A 52 8.27 9.15 8.18
C LEU A 52 8.13 10.07 6.96
N LEU A 53 7.03 10.84 6.88
CA LEU A 53 6.84 11.82 5.81
C LEU A 53 7.98 12.86 5.82
N SER A 54 8.28 13.45 6.97
CA SER A 54 9.29 14.50 7.11
C SER A 54 10.71 14.00 6.84
N LYS A 55 11.04 12.77 7.23
CA LYS A 55 12.41 12.23 7.11
C LYS A 55 12.70 11.64 5.73
N PHE A 56 11.69 11.04 5.08
CA PHE A 56 11.91 10.28 3.85
C PHE A 56 11.21 10.90 2.63
N ILE A 57 10.00 11.41 2.78
CA ILE A 57 9.22 11.87 1.62
C ILE A 57 9.54 13.32 1.28
N LEU A 58 9.51 14.23 2.25
CA LEU A 58 9.78 15.66 2.00
C LEU A 58 11.19 15.94 1.46
N PRO A 59 12.27 15.25 1.90
CA PRO A 59 13.61 15.50 1.37
C PRO A 59 13.89 14.86 0.01
N LEU A 60 12.97 14.04 -0.51
CA LEU A 60 13.16 13.29 -1.75
C LEU A 60 13.48 14.24 -2.93
N PRO A 61 14.51 13.96 -3.76
CA PRO A 61 14.82 14.77 -4.93
C PRO A 61 13.60 14.93 -5.85
N GLY A 62 13.30 16.17 -6.24
CA GLY A 62 12.09 16.54 -6.97
C GLY A 62 10.94 16.95 -6.05
N LEU A 63 10.56 16.11 -5.07
CA LEU A 63 9.45 16.44 -4.17
C LEU A 63 9.81 17.54 -3.16
N ARG A 64 11.06 17.65 -2.75
CA ARG A 64 11.55 18.71 -1.83
C ARG A 64 11.35 20.13 -2.35
N ASP A 65 11.24 20.27 -3.67
CA ASP A 65 11.15 21.55 -4.37
C ASP A 65 9.70 21.89 -4.78
N VAL A 66 8.73 21.04 -4.40
CA VAL A 66 7.31 21.28 -4.70
C VAL A 66 6.77 22.49 -3.93
N SER A 67 5.84 23.22 -4.54
CA SER A 67 5.24 24.38 -3.90
C SER A 67 4.45 23.99 -2.65
N PRO A 68 4.35 24.87 -1.64
CA PRO A 68 3.46 24.63 -0.49
C PRO A 68 2.00 24.41 -0.89
N GLU A 69 1.57 24.99 -2.01
CA GLU A 69 0.20 24.85 -2.54
C GLU A 69 -0.13 23.40 -2.93
N PHE A 70 0.87 22.63 -3.39
CA PHE A 70 0.71 21.20 -3.66
C PHE A 70 0.22 20.46 -2.40
N TRP A 71 0.85 20.70 -1.25
CA TRP A 71 0.46 20.05 0.00
C TRP A 71 -0.81 20.65 0.59
N LYS A 72 -0.80 21.97 0.85
CA LYS A 72 -1.85 22.70 1.60
C LYS A 72 -3.15 22.90 0.84
N VAL A 73 -3.14 22.70 -0.48
CA VAL A 73 -4.35 22.86 -1.30
C VAL A 73 -4.64 21.62 -2.11
N ARG A 74 -3.68 21.04 -2.84
CA ARG A 74 -4.01 19.91 -3.72
C ARG A 74 -4.20 18.61 -2.94
N ILE A 75 -3.16 18.16 -2.23
CA ILE A 75 -3.19 16.89 -1.51
C ILE A 75 -4.13 16.95 -0.30
N GLU A 76 -4.14 18.06 0.45
CA GLU A 76 -5.05 18.25 1.59
C GLU A 76 -6.52 18.12 1.19
N ASN A 77 -6.99 18.85 0.16
CA ASN A 77 -8.39 18.77 -0.27
C ASN A 77 -8.75 17.38 -0.81
N ILE A 78 -7.85 16.71 -1.56
CA ILE A 78 -8.11 15.32 -2.02
C ILE A 78 -8.33 14.38 -0.83
N ILE A 79 -7.48 14.47 0.21
CA ILE A 79 -7.61 13.62 1.41
C ILE A 79 -8.87 13.98 2.19
N GLU A 80 -9.13 15.27 2.45
CA GLU A 80 -10.30 15.73 3.18
C GLU A 80 -11.61 15.33 2.48
N GLU A 81 -11.68 15.43 1.16
CA GLU A 81 -12.85 15.03 0.37
C GLU A 81 -13.06 13.52 0.36
N LEU A 82 -11.98 12.72 0.22
CA LEU A 82 -12.07 11.27 0.33
C LEU A 82 -12.52 10.83 1.73
N ALA A 83 -12.09 11.54 2.78
CA ALA A 83 -12.54 11.31 4.15
C ALA A 83 -14.01 11.75 4.35
N ALA A 84 -14.42 12.87 3.74
CA ALA A 84 -15.79 13.39 3.78
C ALA A 84 -16.78 12.53 2.98
N ALA A 85 -16.31 11.84 1.93
CA ALA A 85 -17.09 10.87 1.16
C ALA A 85 -17.60 9.68 1.99
N ASN A 86 -17.09 9.52 3.22
CA ASN A 86 -17.55 8.56 4.22
C ASN A 86 -17.59 7.11 3.70
N LEU A 87 -16.56 6.73 2.92
CA LEU A 87 -16.48 5.41 2.28
C LEU A 87 -16.69 4.29 3.30
N SER A 88 -17.47 3.30 2.90
CA SER A 88 -17.94 2.25 3.79
C SER A 88 -16.82 1.35 4.35
N GLU A 89 -17.09 0.72 5.50
CA GLU A 89 -16.13 -0.11 6.23
C GLU A 89 -16.35 -1.60 6.00
N SER A 90 -15.34 -2.41 6.32
CA SER A 90 -15.45 -3.88 6.29
C SER A 90 -16.54 -4.40 7.22
N TYR A 91 -16.81 -3.70 8.32
CA TYR A 91 -17.93 -4.01 9.20
C TYR A 91 -19.26 -3.99 8.46
N ASP A 92 -19.52 -2.93 7.70
CA ASP A 92 -20.78 -2.70 6.97
C ASP A 92 -20.98 -3.71 5.84
N LYS A 93 -19.88 -4.09 5.17
CA LYS A 93 -19.89 -5.04 4.06
C LYS A 93 -19.93 -6.50 4.51
N GLY A 94 -19.58 -6.77 5.78
CA GLY A 94 -19.41 -8.12 6.31
C GLY A 94 -18.21 -8.88 5.77
N VAL A 95 -17.32 -8.21 5.02
CA VAL A 95 -16.11 -8.79 4.40
C VAL A 95 -14.97 -7.76 4.38
N LEU A 96 -13.73 -8.25 4.31
CA LEU A 96 -12.56 -7.41 4.07
C LEU A 96 -12.63 -6.80 2.67
N GLY A 97 -12.41 -5.49 2.55
CA GLY A 97 -12.41 -4.81 1.25
C GLY A 97 -11.01 -4.37 0.84
N ILE A 98 -10.80 -4.12 -0.46
CA ILE A 98 -9.50 -3.72 -1.04
C ILE A 98 -8.82 -2.60 -0.24
N ARG A 99 -9.56 -1.54 0.13
CA ARG A 99 -9.01 -0.43 0.94
C ARG A 99 -8.44 -0.90 2.28
N LYS A 100 -9.14 -1.81 2.97
CA LYS A 100 -8.69 -2.36 4.25
C LYS A 100 -7.48 -3.26 4.06
N THR A 101 -7.52 -4.11 3.05
CA THR A 101 -6.41 -5.00 2.68
C THR A 101 -5.14 -4.22 2.37
N LEU A 102 -5.23 -3.14 1.58
CA LEU A 102 -4.07 -2.31 1.26
C LEU A 102 -3.60 -1.46 2.45
N ALA A 103 -4.52 -0.89 3.23
CA ALA A 103 -4.15 -0.07 4.40
C ALA A 103 -3.40 -0.89 5.47
N THR A 104 -3.85 -2.12 5.73
CA THR A 104 -3.16 -3.05 6.65
C THR A 104 -1.82 -3.53 6.10
N ALA A 105 -1.72 -3.75 4.78
CA ALA A 105 -0.46 -4.06 4.12
C ALA A 105 0.56 -2.93 4.28
N ILE A 106 0.13 -1.68 4.02
CA ILE A 106 0.96 -0.49 4.18
C ILE A 106 1.41 -0.37 5.64
N SER A 107 0.49 -0.50 6.60
CA SER A 107 0.82 -0.49 8.04
C SER A 107 1.97 -1.46 8.37
N ALA A 108 1.79 -2.73 8.01
CA ALA A 108 2.77 -3.77 8.32
C ALA A 108 4.15 -3.51 7.67
N LEU A 109 4.20 -2.80 6.54
CA LEU A 109 5.45 -2.45 5.85
C LEU A 109 6.12 -1.20 6.44
N ILE A 110 5.35 -0.14 6.72
CA ILE A 110 5.93 1.13 7.20
C ILE A 110 6.39 1.08 8.66
N GLU A 111 5.93 0.08 9.42
CA GLU A 111 6.43 -0.17 10.77
C GLU A 111 7.96 -0.44 10.79
N TYR A 112 8.54 -1.00 9.72
CA TYR A 112 9.98 -1.27 9.66
C TYR A 112 10.83 0.01 9.65
N PRO A 113 10.63 0.96 8.73
CA PRO A 113 11.33 2.25 8.80
C PRO A 113 10.94 3.04 10.06
N ALA A 114 9.72 2.91 10.59
CA ALA A 114 9.35 3.52 11.87
C ALA A 114 10.23 2.98 13.02
N ARG A 115 10.30 1.66 13.18
CA ARG A 115 11.15 1.00 14.18
C ARG A 115 12.62 1.39 14.02
N GLY A 116 13.10 1.43 12.78
CA GLY A 116 14.47 1.89 12.48
C GLY A 116 14.71 3.34 12.90
N CYS A 117 13.74 4.24 12.69
CA CYS A 117 13.85 5.66 13.00
C CYS A 117 13.80 5.99 14.50
N TYR A 118 12.99 5.26 15.26
CA TYR A 118 12.81 5.51 16.69
C TYR A 118 13.73 4.65 17.56
N GLY A 119 13.96 3.38 17.16
CA GLY A 119 14.84 2.45 17.89
C GLY A 119 16.30 2.54 17.48
N GLY A 120 16.58 2.88 16.22
CA GLY A 120 17.91 2.81 15.64
C GLY A 120 18.40 1.38 15.41
N ILE A 121 19.36 1.22 14.51
CA ILE A 121 20.08 -0.04 14.29
C ILE A 121 21.36 0.02 15.10
N LYS A 122 21.57 -0.91 16.03
CA LYS A 122 22.82 -0.99 16.79
C LYS A 122 23.97 -1.34 15.86
N LYS A 123 25.07 -0.58 15.93
CA LYS A 123 26.30 -0.88 15.18
C LYS A 123 26.90 -2.22 15.64
N ASP A 124 27.13 -3.12 14.69
CA ASP A 124 27.87 -4.37 14.92
C ASP A 124 29.20 -4.31 14.16
N GLU A 125 30.31 -4.14 14.88
CA GLU A 125 31.65 -4.05 14.27
C GLU A 125 32.08 -5.36 13.58
N SER A 126 31.47 -6.50 13.92
CA SER A 126 31.85 -7.80 13.37
C SER A 126 31.49 -7.95 11.89
N VAL A 127 30.50 -7.19 11.41
CA VAL A 127 29.97 -7.28 10.03
C VAL A 127 30.82 -6.56 8.98
N PHE A 128 31.76 -5.72 9.40
CA PHE A 128 32.66 -4.96 8.49
C PHE A 128 33.91 -5.74 8.07
N LYS A 129 34.00 -7.02 8.46
CA LYS A 129 35.04 -7.94 7.97
C LYS A 129 34.67 -8.48 6.60
N ASP A 130 35.67 -8.71 5.77
CA ASP A 130 35.51 -9.35 4.46
C ASP A 130 34.83 -10.71 4.61
N GLN A 131 33.69 -10.85 3.93
CA GLN A 131 32.83 -12.02 3.98
C GLN A 131 32.34 -12.31 2.56
N HIS A 132 32.24 -13.59 2.23
CA HIS A 132 31.70 -14.04 0.95
C HIS A 132 30.34 -14.68 1.17
N PHE A 133 29.39 -14.37 0.29
CA PHE A 133 28.00 -14.85 0.37
C PHE A 133 27.58 -15.54 -0.93
N ASP A 134 26.99 -16.73 -0.81
CA ASP A 134 26.42 -17.44 -1.95
C ASP A 134 24.89 -17.20 -2.01
N PRO A 135 24.35 -16.54 -3.06
CA PRO A 135 22.91 -16.29 -3.17
C PRO A 135 22.09 -17.59 -3.29
N ALA A 136 22.70 -18.72 -3.63
CA ALA A 136 22.02 -20.02 -3.64
C ALA A 136 21.94 -20.68 -2.25
N LYS A 137 22.67 -20.16 -1.25
CA LYS A 137 22.63 -20.68 0.13
C LYS A 137 21.72 -19.81 0.99
N PRO A 138 20.60 -20.35 1.49
CA PRO A 138 19.65 -19.55 2.24
C PRO A 138 20.21 -18.87 3.49
N ASP A 139 21.09 -19.54 4.24
CA ASP A 139 21.68 -18.96 5.46
C ASP A 139 22.64 -17.81 5.12
N ASP A 140 23.33 -17.87 3.97
CA ASP A 140 24.16 -16.78 3.47
C ASP A 140 23.27 -15.59 3.06
N VAL A 141 22.12 -15.82 2.43
CA VAL A 141 21.17 -14.76 2.06
C VAL A 141 20.60 -14.03 3.28
N LEU A 142 20.21 -14.77 4.32
CA LEU A 142 19.73 -14.19 5.58
C LEU A 142 20.82 -13.34 6.27
N ARG A 143 22.04 -13.87 6.34
CA ARG A 143 23.17 -13.15 6.94
C ARG A 143 23.59 -11.94 6.09
N ALA A 144 23.60 -12.08 4.76
CA ALA A 144 23.92 -11.01 3.82
C ALA A 144 22.98 -9.83 4.00
N TRP A 145 21.66 -10.05 4.15
CA TRP A 145 20.71 -8.97 4.39
C TRP A 145 21.05 -8.15 5.66
N TYR A 146 21.40 -8.84 6.75
CA TYR A 146 21.83 -8.16 7.98
C TYR A 146 23.10 -7.33 7.78
N VAL A 147 24.13 -7.90 7.14
CA VAL A 147 25.40 -7.20 6.85
C VAL A 147 25.18 -6.03 5.88
N PHE A 148 24.31 -6.21 4.88
CA PHE A 148 23.95 -5.20 3.89
C PHE A 148 23.35 -3.98 4.59
N MET A 149 22.37 -4.18 5.48
CA MET A 149 21.75 -3.09 6.25
C MET A 149 22.77 -2.37 7.16
N GLN A 150 23.66 -3.10 7.84
CA GLN A 150 24.71 -2.50 8.66
C GLN A 150 25.65 -1.62 7.82
N GLN A 151 26.08 -2.09 6.64
CA GLN A 151 26.96 -1.30 5.76
C GLN A 151 26.25 -0.12 5.08
N LEU A 152 24.94 -0.18 4.85
CA LEU A 152 24.18 1.00 4.39
C LEU A 152 24.09 2.10 5.45
N VAL A 153 23.95 1.74 6.73
CA VAL A 153 23.75 2.70 7.83
C VAL A 153 25.09 3.25 8.34
N TYR A 154 26.09 2.39 8.48
CA TYR A 154 27.36 2.71 9.15
C TYR A 154 28.60 2.64 8.24
N GLY A 155 28.47 2.08 7.03
CA GLY A 155 29.57 1.91 6.08
C GLY A 155 29.48 2.85 4.87
N ASP A 156 30.18 2.48 3.81
CA ASP A 156 30.29 3.19 2.52
C ASP A 156 29.54 2.48 1.39
N LEU A 157 28.63 1.57 1.72
CA LEU A 157 28.01 0.68 0.74
C LEU A 157 27.19 1.43 -0.32
N PHE A 158 26.51 2.54 0.04
CA PHE A 158 25.85 3.38 -0.96
C PHE A 158 26.82 3.87 -2.03
N ASP A 159 28.01 4.36 -1.63
CA ASP A 159 29.02 4.86 -2.56
C ASP A 159 29.50 3.76 -3.51
N LYS A 160 29.75 2.57 -2.97
CA LYS A 160 30.12 1.38 -3.74
C LYS A 160 29.01 0.94 -4.69
N LEU A 161 27.75 0.97 -4.26
CA LEU A 161 26.60 0.63 -5.09
C LEU A 161 26.45 1.58 -6.28
N PHE A 162 26.49 2.90 -6.05
CA PHE A 162 26.42 3.89 -7.12
C PHE A 162 27.59 3.79 -8.09
N ALA A 163 28.82 3.63 -7.57
CA ALA A 163 30.00 3.46 -8.41
C ALA A 163 29.88 2.20 -9.28
N LYS A 164 29.49 1.07 -8.67
CA LYS A 164 29.37 -0.20 -9.40
C LYS A 164 28.23 -0.20 -10.42
N ALA A 165 27.10 0.42 -10.07
CA ALA A 165 26.00 0.64 -10.99
C ALA A 165 26.43 1.45 -12.22
N ALA A 166 27.30 2.47 -12.06
CA ALA A 166 27.82 3.22 -13.21
C ALA A 166 28.76 2.38 -14.11
N GLU A 167 29.43 1.36 -13.54
CA GLU A 167 30.31 0.46 -14.29
C GLU A 167 29.56 -0.60 -15.10
N THR A 168 28.50 -1.19 -14.54
CA THR A 168 27.80 -2.33 -15.16
C THR A 168 26.33 -2.43 -14.76
N ASP A 169 25.53 -2.99 -15.65
CA ASP A 169 24.12 -3.39 -15.43
C ASP A 169 23.97 -4.88 -15.07
N ASP A 170 25.07 -5.59 -14.82
CA ASP A 170 25.08 -7.04 -14.56
C ASP A 170 25.29 -7.29 -13.07
N LEU A 171 24.22 -7.66 -12.37
CA LEU A 171 24.24 -7.94 -10.92
C LEU A 171 25.35 -8.96 -10.54
N ARG A 172 25.66 -9.92 -11.42
CA ARG A 172 26.69 -10.96 -11.15
C ARG A 172 28.10 -10.40 -11.02
N LYS A 173 28.32 -9.16 -11.46
CA LYS A 173 29.60 -8.45 -11.33
C LYS A 173 29.66 -7.57 -10.08
N HIS A 174 28.58 -7.44 -9.32
CA HIS A 174 28.59 -6.77 -8.03
C HIS A 174 29.21 -7.67 -6.94
N ASP A 175 29.54 -7.08 -5.79
CA ASP A 175 30.01 -7.83 -4.64
C ASP A 175 29.02 -8.93 -4.24
N SER A 176 29.53 -10.06 -3.75
CA SER A 176 28.71 -11.19 -3.29
C SER A 176 27.66 -10.80 -2.24
N LEU A 177 27.96 -9.83 -1.36
CA LEU A 177 27.00 -9.25 -0.42
C LEU A 177 25.79 -8.66 -1.13
N VAL A 178 26.03 -7.91 -2.21
CA VAL A 178 24.98 -7.24 -2.99
C VAL A 178 24.12 -8.26 -3.72
N GLN A 179 24.75 -9.29 -4.30
CA GLN A 179 24.03 -10.38 -4.99
C GLN A 179 23.10 -11.12 -4.03
N ALA A 180 23.59 -11.53 -2.86
CA ALA A 180 22.79 -12.21 -1.85
C ALA A 180 21.69 -11.30 -1.25
N ALA A 181 21.97 -10.01 -1.05
CA ALA A 181 20.95 -9.05 -0.61
C ALA A 181 19.83 -8.86 -1.64
N HIS A 182 20.13 -8.88 -2.94
CA HIS A 182 19.10 -8.85 -3.99
C HIS A 182 18.20 -10.08 -3.93
N GLU A 183 18.78 -11.26 -3.68
CA GLU A 183 17.99 -12.48 -3.54
C GLU A 183 17.01 -12.39 -2.35
N PHE A 184 17.45 -11.83 -1.21
CA PHE A 184 16.57 -11.56 -0.08
C PHE A 184 15.40 -10.63 -0.48
N VAL A 185 15.69 -9.55 -1.20
CA VAL A 185 14.67 -8.58 -1.65
C VAL A 185 13.69 -9.24 -2.63
N ILE A 186 14.17 -10.04 -3.58
CA ILE A 186 13.35 -10.74 -4.57
C ILE A 186 12.39 -11.70 -3.89
N VAL A 187 12.87 -12.53 -2.96
CA VAL A 187 12.04 -13.49 -2.24
C VAL A 187 10.94 -12.78 -1.44
N ASN A 188 11.27 -11.67 -0.76
CA ASN A 188 10.28 -10.90 -0.01
C ASN A 188 9.28 -10.17 -0.92
N LEU A 189 9.73 -9.59 -2.05
CA LEU A 189 8.85 -8.93 -3.01
C LEU A 189 7.91 -9.94 -3.71
N ALA A 190 8.43 -11.11 -4.10
CA ALA A 190 7.64 -12.20 -4.64
C ALA A 190 6.55 -12.66 -3.66
N SER A 191 6.91 -12.77 -2.39
CA SER A 191 6.00 -13.11 -1.30
C SER A 191 4.88 -12.09 -1.13
N PHE A 192 5.23 -10.80 -1.19
CA PHE A 192 4.26 -9.70 -1.13
C PHE A 192 3.32 -9.72 -2.33
N MET A 193 3.84 -9.89 -3.55
CA MET A 193 3.04 -9.97 -4.78
C MET A 193 2.10 -11.18 -4.75
N HIS A 194 2.63 -12.36 -4.41
CA HIS A 194 1.86 -13.59 -4.29
C HIS A 194 0.73 -13.43 -3.27
N TYR A 195 1.04 -12.93 -2.07
CA TYR A 195 0.03 -12.74 -1.05
C TYR A 195 -1.05 -11.74 -1.51
N THR A 196 -0.64 -10.58 -2.03
CA THR A 196 -1.56 -9.51 -2.44
C THR A 196 -2.49 -9.94 -3.58
N LEU A 197 -1.94 -10.58 -4.62
CA LEU A 197 -2.65 -10.86 -5.87
C LEU A 197 -3.35 -12.24 -5.89
N VAL A 198 -2.86 -13.20 -5.10
CA VAL A 198 -3.33 -14.60 -5.13
C VAL A 198 -3.99 -15.02 -3.82
N VAL A 199 -3.33 -14.80 -2.68
CA VAL A 199 -3.77 -15.34 -1.38
C VAL A 199 -4.86 -14.47 -0.74
N SER A 200 -4.74 -13.15 -0.86
CA SER A 200 -5.66 -12.24 -0.19
C SER A 200 -7.09 -12.43 -0.71
N PRO A 201 -8.13 -12.31 0.14
CA PRO A 201 -9.52 -12.50 -0.29
C PRO A 201 -9.93 -11.60 -1.47
N GLU A 202 -9.34 -10.41 -1.55
CA GLU A 202 -9.60 -9.40 -2.58
C GLU A 202 -8.62 -9.47 -3.76
N GLY A 203 -7.67 -10.42 -3.76
CA GLY A 203 -6.67 -10.61 -4.81
C GLY A 203 -7.28 -10.69 -6.22
N PRO A 204 -8.33 -11.51 -6.46
CA PRO A 204 -8.98 -11.58 -7.77
C PRO A 204 -9.63 -10.26 -8.22
N SER A 205 -10.22 -9.51 -7.28
CA SER A 205 -10.83 -8.19 -7.55
C SER A 205 -9.75 -7.17 -7.90
N LEU A 206 -8.66 -7.15 -7.13
CA LEU A 206 -7.51 -6.27 -7.35
C LEU A 206 -6.81 -6.58 -8.68
N LEU A 207 -6.56 -7.85 -8.99
CA LEU A 207 -5.95 -8.28 -10.24
C LEU A 207 -6.79 -7.85 -11.45
N ARG A 208 -8.12 -8.00 -11.37
CA ARG A 208 -9.03 -7.52 -12.43
C ARG A 208 -8.94 -6.00 -12.63
N MET A 209 -8.83 -5.25 -11.54
CA MET A 209 -8.69 -3.79 -11.60
C MET A 209 -7.37 -3.38 -12.25
N VAL A 210 -6.26 -4.01 -11.85
CA VAL A 210 -4.94 -3.81 -12.44
C VAL A 210 -4.96 -4.16 -13.93
N GLU A 211 -5.54 -5.30 -14.31
CA GLU A 211 -5.68 -5.72 -15.71
C GLU A 211 -6.50 -4.72 -16.54
N ASN A 212 -7.57 -4.17 -15.98
CA ASN A 212 -8.41 -3.19 -16.68
C ASN A 212 -7.69 -1.85 -16.87
N VAL A 213 -6.95 -1.37 -15.88
CA VAL A 213 -6.12 -0.15 -16.01
C VAL A 213 -5.01 -0.37 -17.04
N HIS A 214 -4.32 -1.51 -16.96
CA HIS A 214 -3.22 -1.89 -17.87
C HIS A 214 -3.67 -1.92 -19.33
N LYS A 215 -4.87 -2.48 -19.61
CA LYS A 215 -5.46 -2.51 -20.96
C LYS A 215 -5.76 -1.13 -21.54
N LEU A 216 -6.06 -0.15 -20.69
CA LEU A 216 -6.42 1.20 -21.11
C LEU A 216 -5.20 2.14 -21.20
N ALA A 217 -4.01 1.71 -20.76
CA ALA A 217 -2.82 2.54 -20.79
C ALA A 217 -2.30 2.74 -22.23
N PRO A 218 -2.04 3.98 -22.69
CA PRO A 218 -1.58 4.27 -24.06
C PRO A 218 -0.08 3.99 -24.27
N TYR A 219 0.41 2.78 -24.00
CA TYR A 219 1.84 2.48 -24.05
C TYR A 219 2.51 2.93 -25.34
N THR A 220 1.88 2.69 -26.50
CA THR A 220 2.42 3.10 -27.80
C THR A 220 2.57 4.63 -27.92
N LEU A 221 1.56 5.40 -27.50
CA LEU A 221 1.63 6.87 -27.58
C LEU A 221 2.63 7.40 -26.56
N MET A 222 2.63 6.89 -25.33
CA MET A 222 3.62 7.26 -24.31
C MET A 222 5.05 7.04 -24.84
N ARG A 223 5.30 5.85 -25.42
CA ARG A 223 6.60 5.53 -26.01
C ARG A 223 6.98 6.42 -27.17
N GLN A 224 6.02 6.81 -28.02
CA GLN A 224 6.27 7.76 -29.12
C GLN A 224 6.60 9.16 -28.59
N THR A 225 5.86 9.65 -27.59
CA THR A 225 6.10 10.95 -26.97
C THR A 225 7.45 11.00 -26.26
N LEU A 226 7.83 9.93 -25.54
CA LEU A 226 9.11 9.86 -24.83
C LEU A 226 10.33 9.84 -25.76
N LYS A 227 10.17 9.46 -27.05
CA LYS A 227 11.22 9.53 -28.06
C LYS A 227 11.50 10.96 -28.55
N VAL A 228 10.68 11.95 -28.18
CA VAL A 228 10.92 13.34 -28.56
C VAL A 228 12.21 13.83 -27.89
N GLY A 229 13.18 14.28 -28.71
CA GLY A 229 14.51 14.66 -28.22
C GLY A 229 14.55 15.95 -27.40
N ASN A 230 13.64 16.90 -27.64
CA ASN A 230 13.52 18.10 -26.81
C ASN A 230 12.70 17.78 -25.55
N VAL A 231 13.33 17.88 -24.38
CA VAL A 231 12.71 17.56 -23.07
C VAL A 231 11.45 18.37 -22.79
N ALA A 232 11.45 19.68 -23.04
CA ALA A 232 10.28 20.52 -22.76
C ALA A 232 9.09 20.14 -23.65
N THR A 233 9.34 19.88 -24.94
CA THR A 233 8.32 19.37 -25.86
C THR A 233 7.84 17.98 -25.44
N MET A 234 8.74 17.10 -24.99
CA MET A 234 8.40 15.76 -24.49
C MET A 234 7.51 15.84 -23.26
N ILE A 235 7.88 16.63 -22.25
CA ILE A 235 7.09 16.83 -21.02
C ILE A 235 5.72 17.39 -21.36
N ASN A 236 5.67 18.46 -22.16
CA ASN A 236 4.39 19.04 -22.61
C ASN A 236 3.54 18.03 -23.39
N GLY A 237 4.16 17.20 -24.21
CA GLY A 237 3.50 16.10 -24.91
C GLY A 237 2.90 15.08 -23.94
N MET A 238 3.66 14.65 -22.92
CA MET A 238 3.21 13.69 -21.92
C MET A 238 2.11 14.25 -21.02
N VAL A 239 2.25 15.49 -20.56
CA VAL A 239 1.23 16.21 -19.81
C VAL A 239 -0.04 16.37 -20.64
N LYS A 240 0.09 16.72 -21.93
CA LYS A 240 -1.07 16.81 -22.84
C LYS A 240 -1.70 15.44 -23.08
N LEU A 241 -0.91 14.38 -23.24
CA LEU A 241 -1.43 13.02 -23.43
C LEU A 241 -2.29 12.59 -22.23
N MET A 242 -1.83 12.86 -21.01
CA MET A 242 -2.52 12.43 -19.78
C MET A 242 -3.61 13.38 -19.31
N LEU A 243 -3.40 14.69 -19.43
CA LEU A 243 -4.21 15.73 -18.80
C LEU A 243 -5.00 16.60 -19.78
N ALA A 244 -4.87 16.40 -21.09
CA ALA A 244 -5.80 17.03 -22.02
C ALA A 244 -7.16 16.33 -21.94
N LYS A 245 -8.22 17.13 -22.08
CA LYS A 245 -9.58 16.61 -22.19
C LYS A 245 -9.68 15.70 -23.40
N VAL A 246 -10.25 14.52 -23.21
CA VAL A 246 -10.38 13.53 -24.27
C VAL A 246 -11.76 13.68 -24.91
N SER A 247 -11.81 13.74 -26.23
CA SER A 247 -13.09 13.72 -26.94
C SER A 247 -13.68 12.32 -26.97
N VAL A 248 -15.00 12.22 -27.05
CA VAL A 248 -15.74 10.96 -27.22
C VAL A 248 -15.23 10.18 -28.44
N GLY A 249 -14.88 10.88 -29.53
CA GLY A 249 -14.33 10.26 -30.74
C GLY A 249 -12.96 9.58 -30.51
N THR A 250 -12.07 10.22 -29.75
CA THR A 250 -10.77 9.63 -29.39
C THR A 250 -10.97 8.40 -28.51
N LEU A 251 -11.89 8.44 -27.55
CA LEU A 251 -12.22 7.31 -26.68
C LEU A 251 -12.90 6.15 -27.43
N THR A 252 -13.77 6.45 -28.39
CA THR A 252 -14.42 5.41 -29.19
C THR A 252 -13.40 4.64 -30.03
N ASN A 253 -12.48 5.35 -30.68
CA ASN A 253 -11.46 4.74 -31.53
C ASN A 253 -10.38 3.99 -30.74
N TRP A 254 -10.01 4.49 -29.57
CA TRP A 254 -8.93 3.93 -28.77
C TRP A 254 -9.42 2.89 -27.75
N MET A 255 -10.51 3.17 -27.04
CA MET A 255 -11.03 2.32 -25.97
C MET A 255 -12.27 1.51 -26.36
N GLY A 256 -12.81 1.70 -27.58
CA GLY A 256 -14.05 1.04 -28.02
C GLY A 256 -15.29 1.52 -27.27
N ILE A 257 -15.23 2.66 -26.58
CA ILE A 257 -16.30 3.20 -25.74
C ILE A 257 -17.10 4.20 -26.57
N SER A 258 -18.29 3.79 -27.02
CA SER A 258 -19.17 4.61 -27.88
C SER A 258 -20.23 5.41 -27.12
N SER A 259 -20.32 5.28 -25.79
CA SER A 259 -21.29 6.01 -24.95
C SER A 259 -20.81 6.16 -23.50
N GLY A 260 -21.23 7.25 -22.84
CA GLY A 260 -20.94 7.52 -21.42
C GLY A 260 -19.61 8.21 -21.12
N ALA A 261 -18.97 8.82 -22.11
CA ALA A 261 -17.83 9.71 -21.88
C ALA A 261 -18.33 11.07 -21.36
N ASP A 262 -17.82 11.49 -20.21
CA ASP A 262 -18.04 12.84 -19.72
C ASP A 262 -17.06 13.77 -20.45
N GLU A 263 -17.58 14.69 -21.28
CA GLU A 263 -16.80 15.59 -22.14
C GLU A 263 -15.86 16.54 -21.36
N GLY A 264 -15.91 16.52 -20.02
CA GLY A 264 -15.05 17.29 -19.13
C GLY A 264 -13.73 16.61 -18.72
N MET A 265 -13.61 15.28 -18.77
CA MET A 265 -12.50 14.54 -18.15
C MET A 265 -11.23 14.51 -19.00
N ASN A 266 -10.07 14.53 -18.34
CA ASN A 266 -8.82 14.14 -18.98
C ASN A 266 -8.66 12.61 -19.06
N LEU A 267 -7.60 12.14 -19.72
CA LEU A 267 -7.37 10.72 -19.93
C LEU A 267 -7.23 9.95 -18.61
N MET A 268 -6.47 10.46 -17.64
CA MET A 268 -6.28 9.78 -16.35
C MET A 268 -7.62 9.59 -15.63
N GLN A 269 -8.42 10.65 -15.55
CA GLN A 269 -9.76 10.63 -14.96
C GLN A 269 -10.69 9.70 -15.72
N GLN A 270 -10.61 9.70 -17.05
CA GLN A 270 -11.41 8.82 -17.89
C GLN A 270 -11.09 7.34 -17.65
N ILE A 271 -9.81 6.98 -17.49
CA ILE A 271 -9.40 5.61 -17.14
C ILE A 271 -9.98 5.23 -15.78
N ILE A 272 -9.84 6.08 -14.76
CA ILE A 272 -10.38 5.85 -13.41
C ILE A 272 -11.90 5.64 -13.47
N SER A 273 -12.62 6.60 -14.08
CA SER A 273 -14.08 6.57 -14.22
C SER A 273 -14.58 5.35 -14.99
N THR A 274 -13.89 4.96 -16.07
CA THR A 274 -14.23 3.80 -16.89
C THR A 274 -14.07 2.50 -16.12
N VAL A 275 -12.92 2.28 -15.47
CA VAL A 275 -12.63 1.05 -14.72
C VAL A 275 -13.61 0.88 -13.56
N LEU A 276 -13.85 1.95 -12.80
CA LEU A 276 -14.84 1.94 -11.72
C LEU A 276 -16.28 1.82 -12.25
N GLY A 277 -16.56 2.35 -13.44
CA GLY A 277 -17.84 2.21 -14.13
C GLY A 277 -18.14 0.75 -14.54
N TRP A 278 -17.15 0.03 -15.06
CA TRP A 278 -17.28 -1.41 -15.35
C TRP A 278 -17.56 -2.23 -14.10
N ASP A 279 -16.84 -1.96 -13.00
CA ASP A 279 -17.07 -2.64 -11.73
C ASP A 279 -18.46 -2.31 -11.16
N LYS A 280 -18.87 -1.04 -11.20
CA LYS A 280 -20.25 -0.61 -10.84
C LYS A 280 -21.31 -1.36 -11.65
N LYS A 281 -21.11 -1.54 -12.97
CA LYS A 281 -22.07 -2.25 -13.82
C LYS A 281 -22.20 -3.71 -13.40
N GLU A 282 -21.11 -4.38 -13.05
CA GLU A 282 -21.14 -5.77 -12.59
C GLU A 282 -21.81 -5.91 -11.21
N LEU A 283 -21.50 -5.00 -10.29
CA LEU A 283 -22.16 -4.94 -8.98
C LEU A 283 -23.66 -4.69 -9.09
N LYS A 284 -24.09 -3.78 -9.99
CA LYS A 284 -25.51 -3.52 -10.26
C LYS A 284 -26.24 -4.74 -10.83
N LYS A 285 -25.63 -5.50 -11.73
CA LYS A 285 -26.22 -6.76 -12.21
C LYS A 285 -26.42 -7.78 -11.08
N ARG A 286 -25.50 -7.84 -10.11
CA ARG A 286 -25.65 -8.70 -8.93
C ARG A 286 -26.78 -8.22 -8.02
N LEU A 287 -26.89 -6.91 -7.81
CA LEU A 287 -28.04 -6.31 -7.11
C LEU A 287 -29.36 -6.69 -7.78
N GLU A 288 -29.48 -6.49 -9.11
CA GLU A 288 -30.70 -6.85 -9.86
C GLU A 288 -31.07 -8.33 -9.73
N LYS A 289 -30.10 -9.24 -9.56
CA LYS A 289 -30.36 -10.66 -9.30
C LYS A 289 -30.96 -10.86 -7.91
N ILE A 290 -30.43 -10.20 -6.89
CA ILE A 290 -30.98 -10.25 -5.53
C ILE A 290 -32.40 -9.67 -5.51
N GLU A 291 -32.64 -8.56 -6.20
CA GLU A 291 -33.97 -7.92 -6.24
C GLU A 291 -35.05 -8.77 -6.91
N LYS A 292 -34.64 -9.74 -7.75
CA LYS A 292 -35.54 -10.71 -8.42
C LYS A 292 -35.64 -12.04 -7.67
N ASP A 293 -34.88 -12.22 -6.59
CA ASP A 293 -34.94 -13.44 -5.79
C ASP A 293 -36.27 -13.51 -5.03
N LYS A 294 -36.82 -14.71 -4.88
CA LYS A 294 -38.06 -14.94 -4.12
C LYS A 294 -37.89 -14.65 -2.63
N ASP A 295 -36.67 -14.84 -2.12
CA ASP A 295 -36.28 -14.63 -0.73
C ASP A 295 -35.64 -13.24 -0.57
N ALA A 296 -35.82 -12.31 -1.51
CA ALA A 296 -35.28 -10.96 -1.42
C ALA A 296 -35.86 -10.19 -0.21
N PRO A 297 -35.09 -9.26 0.39
CA PRO A 297 -35.64 -8.28 1.32
C PRO A 297 -36.74 -7.45 0.64
N SER A 298 -37.78 -7.10 1.40
CA SER A 298 -38.90 -6.31 0.90
C SER A 298 -38.43 -4.96 0.36
N GLN A 299 -39.27 -4.30 -0.44
CA GLN A 299 -38.95 -2.97 -0.94
C GLN A 299 -38.68 -1.98 0.21
N GLU A 300 -39.53 -1.98 1.24
CA GLU A 300 -39.37 -1.15 2.44
C GLU A 300 -38.05 -1.44 3.17
N GLN A 301 -37.67 -2.71 3.32
CA GLN A 301 -36.40 -3.09 3.94
C GLN A 301 -35.20 -2.62 3.09
N ARG A 302 -35.26 -2.76 1.77
CA ARG A 302 -34.23 -2.26 0.85
C ARG A 302 -34.11 -0.74 0.87
N GLU A 303 -35.22 -0.03 1.01
CA GLU A 303 -35.26 1.43 1.15
C GLU A 303 -34.67 1.88 2.49
N ALA A 304 -34.96 1.18 3.59
CA ALA A 304 -34.35 1.43 4.89
C ALA A 304 -32.82 1.26 4.85
N LEU A 305 -32.32 0.18 4.22
CA LEU A 305 -30.89 -0.03 4.01
C LEU A 305 -30.26 1.09 3.19
N LYS A 306 -30.93 1.53 2.11
CA LYS A 306 -30.47 2.67 1.29
C LYS A 306 -30.45 3.98 2.08
N SER A 307 -31.48 4.24 2.88
CA SER A 307 -31.56 5.45 3.71
C SER A 307 -30.43 5.53 4.73
N TRP A 308 -30.06 4.40 5.36
CA TRP A 308 -28.92 4.35 6.28
C TRP A 308 -27.59 4.71 5.61
N MET A 309 -27.40 4.35 4.34
CA MET A 309 -26.17 4.70 3.61
C MET A 309 -25.97 6.21 3.42
N GLU A 310 -27.04 6.99 3.45
CA GLU A 310 -27.04 8.45 3.30
C GLU A 310 -26.98 9.19 4.64
N GLN A 311 -27.03 8.47 5.77
CA GLN A 311 -26.87 9.06 7.11
C GLN A 311 -25.47 9.61 7.33
N SER A 312 -25.36 10.49 8.32
CA SER A 312 -24.09 11.05 8.75
C SER A 312 -23.17 9.98 9.34
N ARG A 313 -21.86 10.24 9.32
CA ARG A 313 -20.86 9.33 9.90
C ARG A 313 -21.15 8.99 11.38
N PRO A 314 -21.46 9.95 12.27
CA PRO A 314 -21.77 9.63 13.67
C PRO A 314 -22.98 8.70 13.83
N GLU A 315 -24.02 8.85 13.00
CA GLU A 315 -25.19 7.96 13.02
C GLU A 315 -24.83 6.54 12.56
N GLN A 316 -23.99 6.41 11.53
CA GLN A 316 -23.49 5.11 11.08
C GLN A 316 -22.58 4.46 12.12
N GLU A 317 -21.70 5.22 12.77
CA GLU A 317 -20.84 4.73 13.86
C GLU A 317 -21.64 4.27 15.07
N GLU A 318 -22.67 5.02 15.46
CA GLU A 318 -23.60 4.64 16.53
C GLU A 318 -24.37 3.35 16.17
N CYS A 319 -24.80 3.22 14.92
CA CYS A 319 -25.43 1.99 14.43
C CYS A 319 -24.47 0.79 14.50
N ARG A 320 -23.21 0.95 14.09
CA ARG A 320 -22.17 -0.09 14.23
C ARG A 320 -21.93 -0.45 15.68
N ARG A 321 -21.83 0.54 16.58
CA ARG A 321 -21.63 0.33 18.02
C ARG A 321 -22.76 -0.52 18.60
N ARG A 322 -24.03 -0.18 18.30
CA ARG A 322 -25.20 -0.96 18.73
C ARG A 322 -25.17 -2.38 18.18
N SER A 323 -24.84 -2.54 16.91
CA SER A 323 -24.70 -3.86 16.27
C SER A 323 -23.68 -4.73 17.00
N GLN A 324 -22.53 -4.16 17.38
CA GLN A 324 -21.49 -4.88 18.13
C GLN A 324 -21.94 -5.24 19.54
N GLU A 325 -22.45 -4.27 20.32
CA GLU A 325 -22.87 -4.48 21.71
C GLU A 325 -24.03 -5.47 21.85
N GLN A 326 -24.98 -5.42 20.91
CA GLN A 326 -26.15 -6.28 20.92
C GLN A 326 -25.90 -7.63 20.25
N SER A 327 -24.71 -7.85 19.66
CA SER A 327 -24.42 -9.05 18.86
C SER A 327 -25.50 -9.29 17.80
N MET A 328 -25.86 -8.22 17.08
CA MET A 328 -26.84 -8.22 16.00
C MET A 328 -26.15 -7.82 14.70
N SER A 329 -26.56 -8.40 13.58
CA SER A 329 -26.00 -7.98 12.30
C SER A 329 -26.31 -6.50 12.02
N ILE A 330 -25.50 -5.87 11.18
CA ILE A 330 -25.66 -4.46 10.82
C ILE A 330 -27.00 -4.25 10.11
N VAL A 331 -27.41 -5.18 9.23
CA VAL A 331 -28.71 -5.15 8.57
C VAL A 331 -29.84 -5.24 9.58
N SER A 332 -29.79 -6.19 10.52
CA SER A 332 -30.83 -6.31 11.55
C SER A 332 -30.90 -5.08 12.44
N THR A 333 -29.75 -4.49 12.75
CA THR A 333 -29.64 -3.25 13.53
C THR A 333 -30.25 -2.07 12.76
N ILE A 334 -29.89 -1.89 11.48
CA ILE A 334 -30.46 -0.85 10.61
C ILE A 334 -31.99 -0.98 10.55
N LEU A 335 -32.51 -2.18 10.31
CA LEU A 335 -33.95 -2.38 10.20
C LEU A 335 -34.67 -2.12 11.53
N SER A 336 -34.07 -2.53 12.66
CA SER A 336 -34.64 -2.26 13.99
C SER A 336 -34.71 -0.77 14.35
N LEU A 337 -33.88 0.06 13.73
CA LEU A 337 -33.87 1.51 13.87
C LEU A 337 -34.71 2.21 12.79
N SER A 338 -35.33 1.46 11.90
CA SER A 338 -36.11 1.96 10.77
C SER A 338 -37.61 1.66 10.94
N PRO A 339 -38.49 2.32 10.18
CA PRO A 339 -39.91 1.96 10.13
C PRO A 339 -40.20 0.60 9.49
N ALA A 340 -39.24 0.00 8.77
CA ALA A 340 -39.44 -1.27 8.10
C ALA A 340 -39.42 -2.44 9.09
N SER A 341 -40.12 -3.53 8.77
CA SER A 341 -40.12 -4.72 9.61
C SER A 341 -38.69 -5.27 9.81
N PRO A 342 -38.24 -5.48 11.07
CA PRO A 342 -36.93 -6.04 11.37
C PRO A 342 -36.87 -7.55 11.15
N ASP A 343 -38.02 -8.21 10.97
CA ASP A 343 -38.11 -9.66 10.84
C ASP A 343 -37.65 -10.09 9.45
N LEU A 344 -36.61 -10.92 9.43
CA LEU A 344 -36.03 -11.53 8.24
C LEU A 344 -35.87 -13.02 8.49
N SER A 345 -36.30 -13.86 7.55
CA SER A 345 -35.85 -15.26 7.52
C SER A 345 -34.33 -15.33 7.31
N GLU A 346 -33.69 -16.45 7.64
CA GLU A 346 -32.24 -16.63 7.46
C GLU A 346 -31.79 -16.35 6.02
N LYS A 347 -32.58 -16.76 5.03
CA LYS A 347 -32.28 -16.51 3.61
C LYS A 347 -32.42 -15.04 3.23
N GLN A 348 -33.51 -14.40 3.66
CA GLN A 348 -33.71 -12.96 3.45
C GLN A 348 -32.61 -12.14 4.11
N HIS A 349 -32.18 -12.54 5.31
CA HIS A 349 -31.09 -11.89 6.03
C HIS A 349 -29.76 -11.96 5.28
N LYS A 350 -29.39 -13.15 4.80
CA LYS A 350 -28.19 -13.33 3.96
C LYS A 350 -28.24 -12.47 2.70
N LEU A 351 -29.38 -12.45 2.01
CA LEU A 351 -29.57 -11.62 0.81
C LEU A 351 -29.56 -10.12 1.15
N ALA A 352 -30.06 -9.72 2.31
CA ALA A 352 -30.02 -8.34 2.77
C ALA A 352 -28.58 -7.87 3.12
N LEU A 353 -27.76 -8.74 3.72
CA LEU A 353 -26.32 -8.49 3.92
C LEU A 353 -25.59 -8.32 2.59
N GLU A 354 -25.81 -9.24 1.64
CA GLU A 354 -25.20 -9.14 0.31
C GLU A 354 -25.69 -7.88 -0.43
N TYR A 355 -26.98 -7.57 -0.34
CA TYR A 355 -27.58 -6.36 -0.93
C TYR A 355 -26.96 -5.08 -0.35
N LEU A 356 -26.81 -4.98 0.98
CA LEU A 356 -26.16 -3.83 1.62
C LEU A 356 -24.70 -3.71 1.15
N SER A 357 -23.93 -4.79 1.20
CA SER A 357 -22.52 -4.81 0.76
C SER A 357 -22.36 -4.34 -0.69
N LEU A 358 -23.18 -4.86 -1.60
CA LEU A 358 -23.15 -4.48 -3.02
C LEU A 358 -23.59 -3.03 -3.23
N SER A 359 -24.61 -2.57 -2.49
CA SER A 359 -25.08 -1.18 -2.57
C SER A 359 -24.01 -0.20 -2.10
N LEU A 360 -23.34 -0.50 -0.97
CA LEU A 360 -22.20 0.27 -0.47
C LEU A 360 -21.04 0.25 -1.45
N ALA A 361 -20.74 -0.89 -2.06
CA ALA A 361 -19.70 -1.01 -3.07
C ALA A 361 -19.97 -0.09 -4.27
N VAL A 362 -21.21 -0.05 -4.78
CA VAL A 362 -21.63 0.86 -5.87
C VAL A 362 -21.57 2.32 -5.43
N ARG A 363 -21.99 2.63 -4.20
CA ARG A 363 -21.93 3.98 -3.61
C ARG A 363 -20.49 4.48 -3.53
N ASP A 364 -19.61 3.69 -2.94
CA ASP A 364 -18.19 4.03 -2.76
C ASP A 364 -17.51 4.36 -4.09
N ARG A 365 -17.76 3.54 -5.13
CA ARG A 365 -17.18 3.77 -6.47
C ARG A 365 -17.70 5.05 -7.10
N THR A 366 -18.96 5.40 -6.83
CA THR A 366 -19.53 6.68 -7.28
C THR A 366 -18.83 7.83 -6.59
N LYS A 367 -18.72 7.79 -5.25
CA LYS A 367 -18.04 8.83 -4.47
C LYS A 367 -16.56 8.99 -4.85
N ILE A 368 -15.84 7.89 -5.10
CA ILE A 368 -14.44 7.95 -5.56
C ILE A 368 -14.34 8.64 -6.92
N VAL A 369 -15.22 8.32 -7.87
CA VAL A 369 -15.24 9.00 -9.18
C VAL A 369 -15.60 10.47 -9.00
N ASP A 370 -16.56 10.80 -8.13
CA ASP A 370 -16.95 12.20 -7.91
C ASP A 370 -15.78 13.04 -7.37
N VAL A 371 -15.08 12.54 -6.36
CA VAL A 371 -13.91 13.22 -5.76
C VAL A 371 -12.75 13.34 -6.74
N LEU A 372 -12.40 12.25 -7.45
CA LEU A 372 -11.20 12.23 -8.30
C LEU A 372 -11.42 12.77 -9.72
N CYS A 373 -12.65 12.77 -10.22
CA CYS A 373 -12.93 13.01 -11.63
C CYS A 373 -13.99 14.08 -11.91
N HIS A 374 -14.89 14.39 -10.97
CA HIS A 374 -15.95 15.39 -11.18
C HIS A 374 -15.81 16.65 -10.29
N HIS A 375 -14.81 16.71 -9.41
CA HIS A 375 -14.67 17.85 -8.51
C HIS A 375 -14.31 19.15 -9.25
N ASN A 376 -14.86 20.27 -8.79
CA ASN A 376 -14.48 21.61 -9.24
C ASN A 376 -14.16 22.50 -8.02
N PRO A 377 -12.90 22.91 -7.81
CA PRO A 377 -11.77 22.82 -8.74
C PRO A 377 -11.16 21.40 -8.84
N ASP A 378 -10.65 21.05 -10.03
CA ASP A 378 -10.05 19.73 -10.26
C ASP A 378 -8.69 19.58 -9.56
N HIS A 379 -8.72 19.17 -8.29
CA HIS A 379 -7.54 19.03 -7.46
C HIS A 379 -6.59 17.92 -7.97
N LEU A 380 -7.10 16.82 -8.52
CA LEU A 380 -6.28 15.70 -9.00
C LEU A 380 -5.42 16.15 -10.19
N THR A 381 -6.03 16.78 -11.19
CA THR A 381 -5.30 17.25 -12.38
C THR A 381 -4.25 18.28 -12.00
N GLN A 382 -4.57 19.21 -11.09
CA GLN A 382 -3.61 20.21 -10.64
C GLN A 382 -2.47 19.57 -9.83
N ALA A 383 -2.77 18.62 -8.93
CA ALA A 383 -1.75 17.88 -8.19
C ALA A 383 -0.75 17.18 -9.13
N VAL A 384 -1.25 16.53 -10.19
CA VAL A 384 -0.38 15.87 -11.18
C VAL A 384 0.47 16.90 -11.94
N ARG A 385 -0.08 18.06 -12.30
CA ARG A 385 0.69 19.14 -12.96
C ARG A 385 1.80 19.68 -12.06
N ASP A 386 1.44 20.00 -10.81
CA ASP A 386 2.37 20.53 -9.81
C ASP A 386 3.48 19.52 -9.52
N GLY A 387 3.13 18.23 -9.40
CA GLY A 387 4.10 17.14 -9.26
C GLY A 387 5.02 17.02 -10.48
N VAL A 388 4.49 16.98 -11.71
CA VAL A 388 5.33 16.91 -12.92
C VAL A 388 6.27 18.12 -13.02
N HIS A 389 5.79 19.31 -12.65
CA HIS A 389 6.62 20.51 -12.64
C HIS A 389 7.75 20.45 -11.61
N ALA A 390 7.46 19.98 -10.39
CA ALA A 390 8.47 19.79 -9.35
C ALA A 390 9.54 18.76 -9.77
N TYR A 391 9.15 17.72 -10.51
CA TYR A 391 10.06 16.72 -11.04
C TYR A 391 10.70 17.09 -12.38
N GLU A 392 10.41 18.25 -12.98
CA GLU A 392 10.95 18.64 -14.29
C GLU A 392 12.49 18.56 -14.37
N PRO A 393 13.27 19.09 -13.38
CA PRO A 393 14.73 18.98 -13.41
C PRO A 393 15.20 17.52 -13.43
N MET A 394 14.54 16.64 -12.67
CA MET A 394 14.86 15.21 -12.63
C MET A 394 14.48 14.51 -13.93
N ILE A 395 13.28 14.76 -14.45
CA ILE A 395 12.81 14.21 -15.73
C ILE A 395 13.79 14.57 -16.85
N ARG A 396 14.32 15.80 -16.85
CA ARG A 396 15.34 16.25 -17.81
C ARG A 396 16.62 15.44 -17.73
N GLN A 397 17.17 15.24 -16.53
CA GLN A 397 18.38 14.45 -16.32
C GLN A 397 18.19 12.99 -16.72
N VAL A 398 17.05 12.39 -16.34
CA VAL A 398 16.76 10.99 -16.66
C VAL A 398 16.52 10.80 -18.16
N HIS A 399 15.79 11.70 -18.83
CA HIS A 399 15.57 11.65 -20.29
C HIS A 399 16.87 11.71 -21.08
N GLN A 400 17.85 12.49 -20.61
CA GLN A 400 19.18 12.55 -21.22
C GLN A 400 20.03 11.31 -20.94
N ALA A 401 19.78 10.63 -19.81
CA ALA A 401 20.57 9.51 -19.35
C ALA A 401 20.06 8.14 -19.85
N VAL A 402 18.76 8.00 -20.11
CA VAL A 402 18.06 6.72 -20.28
C VAL A 402 17.18 6.72 -21.52
N ASP A 403 17.07 5.57 -22.20
CA ASP A 403 15.98 5.35 -23.16
C ASP A 403 14.65 5.13 -22.41
N LEU A 404 13.93 6.23 -22.17
CA LEU A 404 12.62 6.20 -21.51
C LEU A 404 11.57 5.40 -22.32
N SER A 405 11.70 5.34 -23.65
CA SER A 405 10.76 4.59 -24.50
C SER A 405 10.95 3.08 -24.35
N ALA A 406 12.20 2.63 -24.24
CA ALA A 406 12.52 1.25 -23.89
C ALA A 406 12.10 0.93 -22.46
N THR A 407 12.34 1.83 -21.51
CA THR A 407 11.95 1.66 -20.10
C THR A 407 10.44 1.44 -19.95
N VAL A 408 9.60 2.19 -20.68
CA VAL A 408 8.15 1.97 -20.68
C VAL A 408 7.76 0.64 -21.33
N ALA A 409 8.52 0.17 -22.34
CA ALA A 409 8.30 -1.14 -22.94
C ALA A 409 8.63 -2.28 -21.96
N ASP A 410 9.73 -2.16 -21.23
CA ASP A 410 10.12 -3.11 -20.19
C ASP A 410 9.07 -3.17 -19.07
N PHE A 411 8.56 -2.01 -18.62
CA PHE A 411 7.46 -1.96 -17.66
C PHE A 411 6.18 -2.62 -18.18
N GLN A 412 5.81 -2.38 -19.46
CA GLN A 412 4.66 -3.03 -20.07
C GLN A 412 4.82 -4.56 -20.09
N ALA A 413 6.00 -5.06 -20.48
CA ALA A 413 6.29 -6.49 -20.52
C ALA A 413 6.21 -7.13 -19.12
N PHE A 414 6.75 -6.46 -18.10
CA PHE A 414 6.62 -6.89 -16.71
C PHE A 414 5.16 -7.00 -16.28
N MET A 415 4.35 -5.98 -16.56
CA MET A 415 2.92 -5.97 -16.21
C MET A 415 2.14 -7.08 -16.93
N ASP A 416 2.43 -7.33 -18.21
CA ASP A 416 1.84 -8.42 -18.99
C ASP A 416 2.12 -9.79 -18.34
N ASP A 417 3.39 -10.04 -17.99
CA ASP A 417 3.81 -11.29 -17.35
C ASP A 417 3.30 -11.42 -15.92
N MET A 418 3.28 -10.31 -15.14
CA MET A 418 2.74 -10.30 -13.77
C MET A 418 1.25 -10.67 -13.77
N ILE A 419 0.45 -10.07 -14.65
CA ILE A 419 -0.98 -10.38 -14.77
C ILE A 419 -1.18 -11.84 -15.16
N LYS A 420 -0.33 -12.36 -16.04
CA LYS A 420 -0.38 -13.77 -16.48
C LYS A 420 -0.01 -14.74 -15.36
N VAL A 421 1.08 -14.47 -14.63
CA VAL A 421 1.55 -15.29 -13.50
C VAL A 421 0.54 -15.29 -12.35
N SER A 422 -0.17 -14.20 -12.14
CA SER A 422 -1.17 -14.08 -11.06
C SER A 422 -2.46 -14.88 -11.30
N LYS A 423 -2.65 -15.46 -12.50
CA LYS A 423 -3.84 -16.26 -12.85
C LYS A 423 -3.58 -17.74 -12.54
N PRO A 424 -4.63 -18.53 -12.21
CA PRO A 424 -4.50 -19.98 -12.02
C PRO A 424 -3.83 -20.64 -13.23
N LYS A 425 -2.97 -21.63 -12.96
CA LYS A 425 -2.28 -22.43 -13.99
C LYS A 425 -3.30 -23.24 -14.81
N LYS A 426 -2.88 -23.73 -15.98
CA LYS A 426 -3.74 -24.54 -16.88
C LYS A 426 -4.28 -25.81 -16.22
N ASP A 427 -3.57 -26.35 -15.24
CA ASP A 427 -3.97 -27.51 -14.44
C ASP A 427 -4.86 -27.15 -13.23
N GLY A 428 -5.27 -25.88 -13.12
CA GLY A 428 -6.12 -25.36 -12.05
C GLY A 428 -5.39 -25.03 -10.75
N LYS A 429 -4.06 -25.26 -10.67
CA LYS A 429 -3.30 -24.95 -9.45
C LYS A 429 -3.13 -23.43 -9.29
N PRO A 430 -3.21 -22.91 -8.07
CA PRO A 430 -2.86 -21.52 -7.82
C PRO A 430 -1.37 -21.30 -8.11
N PRO A 431 -0.97 -20.06 -8.49
CA PRO A 431 0.43 -19.67 -8.52
C PRO A 431 1.09 -19.86 -7.15
N SER A 432 2.41 -20.04 -7.12
CA SER A 432 3.21 -20.10 -5.89
C SER A 432 4.19 -18.95 -5.79
N VAL A 433 4.84 -18.81 -4.63
CA VAL A 433 5.85 -17.76 -4.41
C VAL A 433 7.00 -17.89 -5.42
N GLU A 434 7.42 -19.11 -5.76
CA GLU A 434 8.49 -19.38 -6.72
C GLU A 434 8.14 -18.90 -8.15
N ASP A 435 6.86 -18.94 -8.55
CA ASP A 435 6.44 -18.39 -9.84
C ASP A 435 6.69 -16.87 -9.89
N PHE A 436 6.48 -16.17 -8.78
CA PHE A 436 6.76 -14.74 -8.65
C PHE A 436 8.26 -14.45 -8.49
N VAL A 437 9.04 -15.32 -7.84
CA VAL A 437 10.51 -15.23 -7.82
C VAL A 437 11.05 -15.30 -9.26
N HIS A 438 10.60 -16.28 -10.04
CA HIS A 438 10.99 -16.41 -11.45
C HIS A 438 10.59 -15.18 -12.29
N LEU A 439 9.38 -14.64 -12.08
CA LEU A 439 8.94 -13.39 -12.70
C LEU A 439 9.92 -12.25 -12.41
N LEU A 440 10.26 -12.04 -11.14
CA LEU A 440 11.14 -10.96 -10.71
C LEU A 440 12.56 -11.14 -11.26
N HIS A 441 13.14 -12.35 -11.20
CA HIS A 441 14.45 -12.63 -11.80
C HIS A 441 14.45 -12.34 -13.31
N SER A 442 13.37 -12.69 -14.02
CA SER A 442 13.25 -12.48 -15.47
C SER A 442 13.23 -11.00 -15.87
N HIS A 443 12.68 -10.13 -15.02
CA HIS A 443 12.52 -8.70 -15.30
C HIS A 443 13.55 -7.81 -14.58
N MET A 444 14.26 -8.32 -13.57
CA MET A 444 15.27 -7.58 -12.80
C MET A 444 16.34 -6.95 -13.70
N GLY A 445 16.75 -7.63 -14.78
CA GLY A 445 17.74 -7.09 -15.72
C GLY A 445 17.33 -5.74 -16.32
N ALA A 446 16.04 -5.49 -16.53
CA ALA A 446 15.55 -4.19 -17.00
C ALA A 446 15.76 -3.08 -15.96
N SER A 447 15.51 -3.37 -14.67
CA SER A 447 15.77 -2.44 -13.57
C SER A 447 17.26 -2.11 -13.44
N HIS A 448 18.14 -3.10 -13.52
CA HIS A 448 19.59 -2.86 -13.48
C HIS A 448 20.07 -2.05 -14.69
N ARG A 449 19.52 -2.30 -15.89
CA ARG A 449 19.82 -1.52 -17.08
C ARG A 449 19.44 -0.05 -16.90
N PHE A 450 18.25 0.21 -16.36
CA PHE A 450 17.79 1.57 -16.04
C PHE A 450 18.74 2.26 -15.03
N ILE A 451 19.02 1.59 -13.90
CA ILE A 451 19.91 2.12 -12.86
C ILE A 451 21.31 2.39 -13.40
N HIS A 452 21.86 1.48 -14.22
CA HIS A 452 23.15 1.68 -14.88
C HIS A 452 23.17 2.88 -15.80
N GLN A 453 22.16 3.04 -16.64
CA GLN A 453 22.05 4.19 -17.56
C GLN A 453 21.98 5.51 -16.79
N VAL A 454 21.18 5.57 -15.72
CA VAL A 454 21.13 6.75 -14.82
C VAL A 454 22.50 7.01 -14.18
N ALA A 455 23.10 6.00 -13.55
CA ALA A 455 24.37 6.14 -12.83
C ALA A 455 25.54 6.53 -13.74
N LYS A 456 25.58 5.97 -14.96
CA LYS A 456 26.65 6.19 -15.93
C LYS A 456 26.53 7.53 -16.65
N ASN A 457 25.32 7.90 -17.09
CA ASN A 457 25.10 9.05 -17.95
C ASN A 457 24.58 10.28 -17.18
N GLY A 458 23.76 10.08 -16.14
CA GLY A 458 23.10 11.11 -15.34
C GLY A 458 23.83 11.41 -14.03
N LYS A 459 25.04 11.95 -14.09
CA LYS A 459 25.87 12.20 -12.89
C LYS A 459 25.18 13.12 -11.87
N GLU A 460 24.48 14.14 -12.33
CA GLU A 460 23.80 15.10 -11.45
C GLU A 460 22.63 14.47 -10.69
N VAL A 461 21.72 13.78 -11.38
CA VAL A 461 20.63 13.05 -10.73
C VAL A 461 21.16 11.94 -9.81
N THR A 462 22.24 11.27 -10.20
CA THR A 462 22.92 10.28 -9.35
C THR A 462 23.44 10.92 -8.08
N GLN A 463 24.03 12.11 -8.16
CA GLN A 463 24.50 12.85 -6.97
C GLN A 463 23.34 13.26 -6.06
N TRP A 464 22.20 13.72 -6.61
CA TRP A 464 21.03 14.07 -5.78
C TRP A 464 20.52 12.87 -4.98
N PHE A 465 20.40 11.69 -5.61
CA PHE A 465 19.99 10.48 -4.91
C PHE A 465 21.05 10.00 -3.93
N LYS A 466 22.33 10.16 -4.25
CA LYS A 466 23.44 9.87 -3.34
C LYS A 466 23.36 10.71 -2.06
N ASP A 467 23.16 12.01 -2.20
CA ASP A 467 23.01 12.93 -1.06
C ASP A 467 21.76 12.58 -0.23
N TYR A 468 20.65 12.29 -0.92
CA TYR A 468 19.41 11.87 -0.27
C TYR A 468 19.57 10.59 0.54
N VAL A 469 20.17 9.52 -0.03
CA VAL A 469 20.31 8.25 0.71
C VAL A 469 21.22 8.39 1.93
N HIS A 470 22.28 9.20 1.85
CA HIS A 470 23.16 9.50 2.98
C HIS A 470 22.44 10.31 4.06
N GLN A 471 21.61 11.27 3.66
CA GLN A 471 20.78 12.04 4.61
C GLN A 471 19.78 11.14 5.33
N VAL A 472 19.06 10.28 4.60
CA VAL A 472 17.99 9.48 5.21
C VAL A 472 18.54 8.30 6.02
N SER A 473 19.65 7.70 5.61
CA SER A 473 20.26 6.56 6.32
C SER A 473 20.78 6.95 7.71
N ALA A 474 21.16 8.22 7.91
CA ALA A 474 21.53 8.74 9.21
C ALA A 474 20.41 8.61 10.25
N ASN A 475 19.13 8.66 9.83
CA ASN A 475 17.99 8.49 10.74
C ASN A 475 17.86 7.06 11.30
N PHE A 476 18.59 6.08 10.75
CA PHE A 476 18.59 4.70 11.22
C PHE A 476 19.76 4.37 12.14
N LYS A 477 20.72 5.30 12.32
CA LYS A 477 21.78 5.10 13.30
C LYS A 477 21.15 5.15 14.69
N GLN A 478 21.61 4.26 15.57
CA GLN A 478 21.35 4.41 17.00
C GLN A 478 22.15 5.61 17.54
N GLU A 479 21.69 6.82 17.24
CA GLU A 479 22.18 8.04 17.88
C GLU A 479 21.38 8.27 19.17
N HIS A 480 22.07 8.77 20.20
CA HIS A 480 21.51 9.00 21.53
C HIS A 480 20.53 10.18 21.55
N ALA A 481 19.38 10.05 20.87
CA ALA A 481 18.21 10.85 21.24
C ALA A 481 18.04 10.68 22.76
N SER A 482 18.07 11.78 23.50
CA SER A 482 18.03 11.78 24.96
C SER A 482 16.72 12.44 25.42
N PRO A 483 15.81 11.70 26.07
CA PRO A 483 15.86 10.26 26.35
C PRO A 483 15.64 9.40 25.09
N SER A 484 16.19 8.18 25.06
CA SER A 484 15.90 7.26 23.95
C SER A 484 14.47 6.73 24.05
N ILE A 485 13.95 6.12 22.98
CA ILE A 485 12.63 5.49 23.05
C ILE A 485 12.61 4.39 24.12
N PHE A 486 13.70 3.63 24.27
CA PHE A 486 13.80 2.56 25.27
C PHE A 486 13.87 3.10 26.72
N ASP A 487 14.49 4.27 26.93
CA ASP A 487 14.48 4.95 28.23
C ASP A 487 13.08 5.47 28.56
N SER A 488 12.40 6.03 27.55
CA SER A 488 11.03 6.53 27.67
C SER A 488 10.05 5.39 27.99
N LEU A 489 10.19 4.25 27.31
CA LEU A 489 9.40 3.04 27.58
C LEU A 489 9.67 2.48 28.98
N SER A 490 10.92 2.46 29.42
CA SER A 490 11.28 2.02 30.77
C SER A 490 10.67 2.94 31.82
N THR A 491 10.76 4.26 31.63
CA THR A 491 10.16 5.27 32.51
C THR A 491 8.64 5.13 32.57
N ALA A 492 7.98 4.93 31.41
CA ALA A 492 6.55 4.72 31.34
C ALA A 492 6.11 3.44 32.06
N PHE A 493 6.87 2.35 31.90
CA PHE A 493 6.64 1.09 32.59
C PHE A 493 6.80 1.24 34.11
N ASP A 494 7.86 1.91 34.58
CA ASP A 494 8.12 2.12 36.00
C ASP A 494 7.05 3.01 36.67
N GLY A 495 6.37 3.85 35.89
CA GLY A 495 5.24 4.66 36.35
C GLY A 495 3.92 3.90 36.55
N LEU A 496 3.83 2.65 36.08
CA LEU A 496 2.64 1.80 36.27
C LEU A 496 2.53 1.30 37.72
N LYS A 497 1.31 0.96 38.16
CA LYS A 497 1.13 0.30 39.47
C LYS A 497 1.78 -1.09 39.46
N PRO A 498 2.25 -1.62 40.61
CA PRO A 498 2.91 -2.93 40.65
C PRO A 498 2.08 -4.07 40.02
N GLU A 499 0.77 -4.10 40.22
CA GLU A 499 -0.12 -5.10 39.61
C GLU A 499 -0.24 -4.97 38.08
N GLU A 500 -0.11 -3.75 37.55
CA GLU A 500 -0.11 -3.47 36.11
C GLU A 500 1.24 -3.81 35.49
N GLN A 501 2.35 -3.53 36.19
CA GLN A 501 3.69 -3.92 35.78
C GLN A 501 3.80 -5.44 35.58
N ASP A 502 3.23 -6.23 36.49
CA ASP A 502 3.23 -7.70 36.37
C ASP A 502 2.43 -8.20 35.16
N LYS A 503 1.29 -7.55 34.86
CA LYS A 503 0.48 -7.88 33.67
C LYS A 503 1.23 -7.52 32.39
N VAL A 504 1.75 -6.30 32.30
CA VAL A 504 2.49 -5.82 31.14
C VAL A 504 3.74 -6.69 30.91
N ARG A 505 4.46 -7.06 31.97
CA ARG A 505 5.64 -7.92 31.83
C ARG A 505 5.30 -9.28 31.23
N LYS A 506 4.19 -9.91 31.66
CA LYS A 506 3.73 -11.19 31.09
C LYS A 506 3.38 -11.06 29.60
N GLU A 507 2.68 -10.01 29.21
CA GLU A 507 2.35 -9.75 27.80
C GLU A 507 3.60 -9.48 26.96
N VAL A 508 4.55 -8.72 27.50
CA VAL A 508 5.83 -8.42 26.83
C VAL A 508 6.69 -9.67 26.69
N ASP A 509 6.75 -10.55 27.70
CA ASP A 509 7.47 -11.82 27.62
C ASP A 509 6.84 -12.76 26.58
N ALA A 510 5.51 -12.80 26.52
CA ALA A 510 4.80 -13.55 25.47
C ALA A 510 5.06 -12.97 24.07
N SER A 511 5.09 -11.64 23.95
CA SER A 511 5.42 -10.93 22.71
C SER A 511 6.86 -11.21 22.25
N ALA A 512 7.83 -11.19 23.17
CA ALA A 512 9.21 -11.53 22.87
C ALA A 512 9.34 -12.95 22.30
N LYS A 513 8.68 -13.92 22.95
CA LYS A 513 8.64 -15.30 22.45
C LYS A 513 7.97 -15.41 21.08
N TYR A 514 6.84 -14.72 20.87
CA TYR A 514 6.16 -14.67 19.58
C TYR A 514 7.07 -14.12 18.47
N LEU A 515 7.83 -13.06 18.75
CA LEU A 515 8.75 -12.47 17.78
C LEU A 515 9.87 -13.44 17.40
N ASP A 516 10.46 -14.13 18.35
CA ASP A 516 11.48 -15.15 18.08
C ASP A 516 10.94 -16.27 17.17
N GLU A 517 9.75 -16.78 17.49
CA GLU A 517 9.07 -17.80 16.67
C GLU A 517 8.72 -17.27 15.27
N LEU A 518 8.29 -16.02 15.18
CA LEU A 518 7.94 -15.36 13.93
C LEU A 518 9.16 -15.19 13.01
N TYR A 519 10.27 -14.68 13.53
CA TYR A 519 11.50 -14.53 12.75
C TYR A 519 12.10 -15.88 12.35
N ALA A 520 12.05 -16.89 13.25
CA ALA A 520 12.49 -18.24 12.93
C ALA A 520 11.64 -18.89 11.81
N SER A 521 10.32 -18.72 11.87
CA SER A 521 9.38 -19.19 10.84
C SER A 521 9.60 -18.49 9.50
N SER A 522 9.79 -17.17 9.52
CA SER A 522 10.13 -16.39 8.33
C SER A 522 11.44 -16.86 7.71
N ALA A 523 12.48 -17.06 8.53
CA ALA A 523 13.76 -17.59 8.06
C ALA A 523 13.61 -18.98 7.43
N ALA A 524 12.84 -19.89 8.05
CA ALA A 524 12.57 -21.21 7.49
C ALA A 524 11.91 -21.13 6.09
N ARG A 525 10.91 -20.26 5.92
CA ARG A 525 10.26 -20.06 4.61
C ARG A 525 11.21 -19.46 3.56
N ILE A 526 12.12 -18.57 3.94
CA ILE A 526 13.17 -18.10 3.02
C ILE A 526 14.01 -19.28 2.55
N ARG A 527 14.37 -20.21 3.46
CA ARG A 527 15.12 -21.42 3.09
C ARG A 527 14.34 -22.30 2.13
N ASP A 528 13.05 -22.49 2.36
CA ASP A 528 12.22 -23.32 1.49
C ASP A 528 12.13 -22.74 0.07
N VAL A 529 11.81 -21.44 -0.04
CA VAL A 529 11.68 -20.74 -1.33
C VAL A 529 13.00 -20.75 -2.11
N ILE A 530 14.12 -20.38 -1.48
CA ILE A 530 15.44 -20.34 -2.14
C ILE A 530 15.90 -21.75 -2.53
N SER A 531 15.61 -22.76 -1.71
CA SER A 531 15.97 -24.15 -2.04
C SER A 531 15.22 -24.68 -3.26
N ASN A 532 14.07 -24.07 -3.59
CA ASN A 532 13.20 -24.43 -4.71
C ASN A 532 12.85 -25.93 -4.74
N LYS A 533 12.77 -26.58 -3.58
CA LYS A 533 12.48 -28.02 -3.44
C LYS A 533 11.00 -28.34 -3.51
N SER A 534 10.15 -27.35 -3.23
CA SER A 534 8.69 -27.48 -3.22
C SER A 534 8.03 -26.15 -3.54
N SER A 535 6.83 -26.20 -4.10
CA SER A 535 6.00 -25.03 -4.36
C SER A 535 5.40 -24.54 -3.03
N THR A 536 5.75 -23.33 -2.61
CA THR A 536 5.31 -22.78 -1.33
C THR A 536 4.00 -21.97 -1.48
N PRO A 537 2.96 -22.27 -0.68
CA PRO A 537 1.69 -21.55 -0.74
C PRO A 537 1.71 -20.24 0.07
N TYR A 538 2.72 -20.01 0.90
CA TYR A 538 2.86 -18.79 1.71
C TYR A 538 4.31 -18.34 1.73
N GLY A 539 4.52 -17.05 1.53
CA GLY A 539 5.86 -16.48 1.51
C GLY A 539 6.45 -16.22 2.90
N PRO A 540 7.78 -16.00 2.97
CA PRO A 540 8.46 -15.43 4.12
C PRO A 540 8.12 -13.96 4.41
N GLY A 541 8.61 -13.48 5.55
CA GLY A 541 8.51 -12.10 6.01
C GLY A 541 7.67 -12.00 7.27
N ALA A 542 8.25 -11.49 8.35
CA ALA A 542 7.51 -11.17 9.57
C ALA A 542 6.36 -10.18 9.29
N TYR A 543 6.53 -9.31 8.28
CA TYR A 543 5.51 -8.37 7.82
C TYR A 543 4.23 -9.07 7.31
N LEU A 544 4.32 -10.27 6.69
CA LEU A 544 3.14 -10.98 6.21
C LEU A 544 2.29 -11.50 7.36
N ALA A 545 2.92 -12.00 8.43
CA ALA A 545 2.19 -12.45 9.61
C ALA A 545 1.53 -11.28 10.33
N ARG A 546 2.24 -10.15 10.49
CA ARG A 546 1.69 -8.91 11.03
C ARG A 546 0.54 -8.37 10.19
N TRP A 547 0.67 -8.42 8.87
CA TRP A 547 -0.41 -8.06 7.97
C TRP A 547 -1.63 -8.98 8.16
N GLN A 548 -1.42 -10.30 8.18
CA GLN A 548 -2.50 -11.27 8.42
C GLN A 548 -3.18 -11.01 9.78
N GLU A 549 -2.42 -10.73 10.84
CA GLU A 549 -2.95 -10.36 12.16
C GLU A 549 -3.88 -9.12 12.10
N LEU A 550 -3.49 -8.09 11.33
CA LEU A 550 -4.33 -6.90 11.14
C LEU A 550 -5.62 -7.20 10.34
N LEU A 551 -5.57 -8.16 9.41
CA LEU A 551 -6.76 -8.63 8.70
C LEU A 551 -7.67 -9.45 9.63
N ASP A 552 -7.10 -10.44 10.32
CA ASP A 552 -7.78 -11.35 11.25
C ASP A 552 -8.35 -10.63 12.48
N SER A 553 -7.82 -9.45 12.82
CA SER A 553 -8.35 -8.61 13.91
C SER A 553 -9.44 -7.65 13.45
N THR A 554 -9.65 -7.49 12.13
CA THR A 554 -10.65 -6.58 11.59
C THR A 554 -12.06 -7.10 11.87
N LEU A 555 -12.85 -6.32 12.60
CA LEU A 555 -14.23 -6.67 12.90
C LEU A 555 -15.12 -6.62 11.64
N VAL A 556 -15.93 -7.65 11.48
CA VAL A 556 -16.98 -7.72 10.46
C VAL A 556 -18.32 -8.12 11.09
N THR A 557 -19.42 -7.62 10.53
CA THR A 557 -20.75 -7.82 11.10
C THR A 557 -21.12 -9.31 11.23
N PRO A 558 -21.93 -9.71 12.25
CA PRO A 558 -22.44 -11.07 12.38
C PRO A 558 -23.04 -11.64 11.08
N GLU A 559 -22.82 -12.94 10.83
CA GLU A 559 -23.35 -13.62 9.64
C GLU A 559 -24.86 -13.85 9.71
N THR A 560 -25.39 -14.02 10.92
CA THR A 560 -26.82 -14.22 11.23
C THR A 560 -27.42 -12.98 11.87
N ALA A 561 -28.76 -12.89 11.92
CA ALA A 561 -29.48 -11.74 12.51
C ALA A 561 -29.05 -11.44 13.96
N LYS A 562 -28.84 -12.49 14.74
CA LYS A 562 -28.23 -12.47 16.07
C LYS A 562 -27.08 -13.46 16.08
N GLY A 563 -25.91 -13.01 16.51
CA GLY A 563 -24.69 -13.80 16.52
C GLY A 563 -23.47 -12.97 16.93
N PRO A 564 -22.36 -13.63 17.28
CA PRO A 564 -21.15 -12.93 17.67
C PRO A 564 -20.60 -12.08 16.52
N VAL A 565 -20.00 -10.94 16.86
CA VAL A 565 -19.18 -10.17 15.93
C VAL A 565 -18.08 -11.08 15.39
N ARG A 566 -17.91 -11.08 14.06
CA ARG A 566 -16.90 -11.88 13.38
C ARG A 566 -15.63 -11.07 13.19
N LYS A 567 -14.56 -11.76 12.82
CA LYS A 567 -13.33 -11.11 12.36
C LYS A 567 -12.98 -11.59 10.94
N GLY A 568 -12.13 -10.80 10.28
CA GLY A 568 -11.75 -10.90 8.87
C GLY A 568 -11.07 -12.21 8.49
#